data_AF-A0AA37WRN6-F1
#
_entry.id   AF-A0AA37WRN6-F1
#
_cell.length_a   1.000
_cell.length_b   1.000
_cell.length_c   1.000
_cell.angle_alpha   90.00
_cell.angle_beta   90.00
_cell.angle_gamma   90.00
#
_symmetry.space_group_name_H-M   'P 1'
#
loop_
_entity.id
_entity.type
_entity.pdbx_description
1 polymer ?
#
loop_
_entity_poly.entity_id
_entity_poly.type
_entity_poly.pdbx_seq_one_letter_code
_entity_poly.pdbx_strand_id
1 'polypeptide(L)'
;MSSVEGQGTTFILRVPVAAPDQTREEEAAAAFETHAASGDLVLVIDDEASQRELMTRFFERQRFAVRTAGDGRTGLDLARALKPRAILLDVMMPDMDGWSVLAALKSDPATAGVPVIMVSFVADAALSASLGAAEAVPKPVDWTRLRTILDRFRAADGDVLVVDDDADTRHRVRTVLERNGWTVREAGNGCEALDQVEMGVPRLVLLDLTMPVMDGFSFLDRLRGLPGCAEVPVVVLSARDVTAEERDRLSEADRVLRKGDASLQDLATELRKLDSRQSDTRAAAGVGEGPRASEVTLDELPIDRRSL
;
A
#
# COMPACT_ATOMS: atom_id res chain seq x y z
N MET A 1 11.57 23.25 38.32
CA MET A 1 10.19 22.90 38.70
C MET A 1 9.81 23.78 39.89
N SER A 2 8.70 24.50 39.79
CA SER A 2 8.01 25.08 40.95
C SER A 2 6.56 24.63 40.85
N SER A 3 6.11 23.82 41.80
CA SER A 3 4.71 23.41 41.91
C SER A 3 4.16 24.00 43.19
N VAL A 4 2.95 24.56 43.13
CA VAL A 4 2.19 25.00 44.29
C VAL A 4 0.95 24.12 44.36
N GLU A 5 0.75 23.50 45.52
CA GLU A 5 -0.37 22.60 45.77
C GLU A 5 -1.70 23.35 45.54
N GLY A 6 -2.63 22.73 44.80
CA GLY A 6 -3.93 23.32 44.45
C GLY A 6 -3.96 24.21 43.20
N GLN A 7 -2.83 24.48 42.53
CA GLN A 7 -2.79 25.30 41.30
C GLN A 7 -2.40 24.53 40.02
N GLY A 8 -2.31 23.20 40.10
CA GLY A 8 -1.91 22.34 38.99
C GLY A 8 -0.39 22.26 38.81
N THR A 9 0.05 21.44 37.84
CA THR A 9 1.48 21.15 37.63
C THR A 9 1.84 21.32 36.16
N THR A 10 2.90 22.07 35.87
CA THR A 10 3.45 22.22 34.51
C THR A 10 4.74 21.42 34.39
N PHE A 11 4.81 20.57 33.36
CA PHE A 11 6.03 19.86 32.98
C PHE A 11 6.56 20.46 31.67
N ILE A 12 7.85 20.76 31.65
CA ILE A 12 8.52 21.29 30.46
C ILE A 12 9.49 20.22 29.97
N LEU A 13 9.21 19.66 28.80
CA LEU A 13 10.13 18.82 28.05
C LEU A 13 10.84 19.69 27.00
N ARG A 14 12.18 19.68 26.99
CA ARG A 14 12.98 20.31 25.93
C ARG A 14 13.60 19.22 25.07
N VAL A 15 13.17 19.15 23.82
CA VAL A 15 13.73 18.24 22.82
C VAL A 15 14.59 19.05 21.86
N PRO A 16 15.85 18.68 21.59
CA PRO A 16 16.66 19.34 20.59
C PRO A 16 16.05 19.12 19.21
N VAL A 17 15.71 20.21 18.51
CA VAL A 17 15.24 20.18 17.13
C VAL A 17 16.46 20.28 16.23
N ALA A 18 16.73 19.25 15.44
CA ALA A 18 17.60 19.38 14.28
C ALA A 18 16.83 20.20 13.23
N ALA A 19 17.44 21.27 12.71
CA ALA A 19 16.87 22.03 11.61
C ALA A 19 16.59 21.08 10.42
N PRO A 20 15.47 21.24 9.69
CA PRO A 20 15.22 20.44 8.50
C PRO A 20 16.36 20.68 7.50
N ASP A 21 16.96 19.58 7.06
CA ASP A 21 17.96 19.57 6.00
C ASP A 21 17.25 19.92 4.68
N GLN A 22 17.70 20.97 3.98
CA GLN A 22 17.08 21.44 2.72
C GLN A 22 17.08 20.35 1.65
N THR A 23 18.03 19.43 1.71
CA THR A 23 18.10 18.22 0.88
C THR A 23 16.84 17.34 1.03
N ARG A 24 16.25 17.30 2.23
CA ARG A 24 15.08 16.47 2.55
C ARG A 24 13.77 17.04 2.01
N GLU A 25 13.68 18.36 1.82
CA GLU A 25 12.50 19.01 1.22
C GLU A 25 12.44 18.76 -0.30
N GLU A 26 13.59 18.79 -0.98
CA GLU A 26 13.68 18.47 -2.41
C GLU A 26 13.42 16.97 -2.68
N GLU A 27 13.97 16.08 -1.83
CA GLU A 27 13.69 14.64 -1.90
C GLU A 27 12.23 14.30 -1.57
N ALA A 28 11.62 14.99 -0.59
CA ALA A 28 10.21 14.83 -0.25
C ALA A 28 9.29 15.33 -1.36
N ALA A 29 9.66 16.42 -2.05
CA ALA A 29 8.91 16.93 -3.20
C ALA A 29 8.96 15.94 -4.39
N ALA A 30 10.13 15.39 -4.71
CA ALA A 30 10.28 14.41 -5.78
C ALA A 30 9.59 13.06 -5.46
N ALA A 31 9.70 12.59 -4.21
CA ALA A 31 8.98 11.41 -3.73
C ALA A 31 7.46 11.62 -3.73
N PHE A 32 7.01 12.85 -3.40
CA PHE A 32 5.62 13.23 -3.45
C PHE A 32 5.08 13.23 -4.89
N GLU A 33 5.79 13.81 -5.85
CA GLU A 33 5.37 13.79 -7.26
C GLU A 33 5.25 12.37 -7.80
N THR A 34 6.19 11.49 -7.41
CA THR A 34 6.17 10.07 -7.80
C THR A 34 4.98 9.31 -7.20
N HIS A 35 4.70 9.49 -5.90
CA HIS A 35 3.58 8.80 -5.22
C HIS A 35 2.20 9.42 -5.51
N ALA A 36 2.15 10.72 -5.81
CA ALA A 36 0.93 11.36 -6.32
C ALA A 36 0.61 10.89 -7.74
N ALA A 37 1.64 10.68 -8.57
CA ALA A 37 1.50 10.09 -9.89
C ALA A 37 1.16 8.59 -9.86
N SER A 38 1.59 7.84 -8.83
CA SER A 38 1.22 6.43 -8.64
C SER A 38 -0.19 6.23 -8.10
N GLY A 39 -0.90 7.28 -7.68
CA GLY A 39 -2.23 7.15 -7.10
C GLY A 39 -2.23 6.65 -5.65
N ASP A 40 -1.11 6.78 -4.93
CA ASP A 40 -0.94 6.47 -3.50
C ASP A 40 -1.05 7.72 -2.61
N LEU A 41 -1.85 8.69 -3.03
CA LEU A 41 -2.07 9.92 -2.28
C LEU A 41 -3.20 9.75 -1.25
N VAL A 42 -2.91 10.00 0.02
CA VAL A 42 -3.91 10.13 1.09
C VAL A 42 -4.08 11.61 1.45
N LEU A 43 -5.33 12.06 1.57
CA LEU A 43 -5.67 13.39 2.06
C LEU A 43 -6.12 13.29 3.52
N VAL A 44 -5.51 14.08 4.41
CA VAL A 44 -5.87 14.19 5.83
C VAL A 44 -6.51 15.55 6.08
N ILE A 45 -7.73 15.55 6.58
CA ILE A 45 -8.51 16.76 6.92
C ILE A 45 -8.78 16.71 8.43
N ASP A 46 -8.10 17.57 9.19
CA ASP A 46 -8.19 17.66 10.65
C ASP A 46 -7.75 19.07 11.04
N ASP A 47 -8.43 19.78 11.93
CA ASP A 47 -8.07 21.16 12.28
C ASP A 47 -6.83 21.26 13.18
N GLU A 48 -6.51 20.18 13.89
CA GLU A 48 -5.38 20.13 14.81
C GLU A 48 -4.06 19.82 14.10
N ALA A 49 -3.16 20.80 14.05
CA ALA A 49 -1.88 20.67 13.35
C ALA A 49 -1.01 19.50 13.85
N SER A 50 -1.01 19.24 15.16
CA SER A 50 -0.33 18.11 15.80
C SER A 50 -0.85 16.75 15.29
N GLN A 51 -2.17 16.61 15.11
CA GLN A 51 -2.75 15.36 14.60
C GLN A 51 -2.39 15.16 13.13
N ARG A 52 -2.44 16.22 12.32
CA ARG A 52 -2.01 16.16 10.91
C ARG A 52 -0.54 15.75 10.77
N GLU A 53 0.36 16.31 11.58
CA GLU A 53 1.78 15.95 11.55
C GLU A 53 2.01 14.49 11.95
N LEU A 54 1.30 14.02 12.98
CA LEU A 54 1.39 12.63 13.43
C LEU A 54 0.89 11.65 12.36
N MET A 55 -0.26 11.95 11.74
CA MET A 55 -0.81 11.15 10.64
C MET A 55 0.12 11.16 9.42
N THR A 56 0.70 12.31 9.08
CA THR A 56 1.66 12.44 7.97
C THR A 56 2.85 11.51 8.17
N ARG A 57 3.52 11.59 9.33
CA ARG A 57 4.67 10.72 9.66
C ARG A 57 4.31 9.23 9.69
N PHE A 58 3.08 8.90 10.03
CA PHE A 58 2.62 7.52 10.02
C PHE A 58 2.44 6.99 8.59
N PHE A 59 1.80 7.76 7.72
CA PHE A 59 1.52 7.35 6.33
C PHE A 59 2.73 7.39 5.42
N GLU A 60 3.63 8.35 5.60
CA GLU A 60 4.88 8.40 4.84
C GLU A 60 5.77 7.18 5.12
N ARG A 61 5.81 6.70 6.37
CA ARG A 61 6.48 5.43 6.71
C ARG A 61 5.86 4.22 6.03
N GLN A 62 4.60 4.33 5.63
CA GLN A 62 3.90 3.33 4.84
C GLN A 62 4.00 3.61 3.33
N ARG A 63 4.84 4.54 2.87
CA ARG A 63 4.97 4.87 1.43
C ARG A 63 3.68 5.41 0.81
N PHE A 64 2.86 6.13 1.57
CA PHE A 64 1.82 6.97 0.97
C PHE A 64 2.36 8.39 0.78
N ALA A 65 1.97 9.02 -0.32
CA ALA A 65 2.01 10.48 -0.37
C ALA A 65 0.91 11.03 0.54
N VAL A 66 1.20 12.11 1.26
CA VAL A 66 0.21 12.74 2.14
C VAL A 66 0.01 14.19 1.74
N ARG A 67 -1.25 14.59 1.65
CA ARG A 67 -1.65 16.00 1.64
C ARG A 67 -2.54 16.26 2.84
N THR A 68 -2.47 17.49 3.35
CA THR A 68 -3.16 17.87 4.57
C THR A 68 -4.01 19.12 4.34
N ALA A 69 -5.16 19.18 5.00
CA ALA A 69 -6.04 20.34 5.06
C ALA A 69 -6.40 20.62 6.51
N GLY A 70 -6.35 21.88 6.93
CA GLY A 70 -6.71 22.30 8.29
C GLY A 70 -8.19 22.61 8.47
N ASP A 71 -8.99 22.52 7.41
CA ASP A 71 -10.42 22.84 7.43
C ASP A 71 -11.16 22.11 6.31
N GLY A 72 -12.47 22.00 6.47
CA GLY A 72 -13.33 21.27 5.53
C GLY A 72 -13.36 21.85 4.12
N ARG A 73 -13.25 23.18 3.97
CA ARG A 73 -13.35 23.84 2.65
C ARG A 73 -12.08 23.60 1.83
N THR A 74 -10.92 23.82 2.42
CA THR A 74 -9.62 23.46 1.83
C THR A 74 -9.58 21.97 1.51
N GLY A 75 -10.10 21.12 2.41
CA GLY A 75 -10.20 19.68 2.20
C GLY A 75 -11.01 19.29 0.96
N LEU A 76 -12.18 19.91 0.76
CA LEU A 76 -13.02 19.68 -0.43
C LEU A 76 -12.32 20.11 -1.72
N ASP A 77 -11.66 21.27 -1.72
CA ASP A 77 -10.96 21.78 -2.89
C ASP A 77 -9.77 20.88 -3.27
N LEU A 78 -8.99 20.43 -2.29
CA LEU A 78 -7.90 19.48 -2.50
C LEU A 78 -8.41 18.11 -2.95
N ALA A 79 -9.53 17.62 -2.40
CA ALA A 79 -10.11 16.35 -2.82
C ALA A 79 -10.50 16.36 -4.31
N ARG A 80 -11.08 17.47 -4.80
CA ARG A 80 -11.42 17.64 -6.22
C ARG A 80 -10.20 17.73 -7.12
N ALA A 81 -9.21 18.52 -6.70
CA ALA A 81 -8.03 18.79 -7.50
C ALA A 81 -7.11 17.57 -7.61
N LEU A 82 -6.93 16.86 -6.50
CA LEU A 82 -5.91 15.81 -6.38
C LEU A 82 -6.48 14.40 -6.55
N LYS A 83 -7.80 14.23 -6.43
CA LYS A 83 -8.49 12.92 -6.49
C LYS A 83 -7.74 11.87 -5.65
N PRO A 84 -7.59 12.12 -4.34
CA PRO A 84 -6.80 11.26 -3.49
C PRO A 84 -7.41 9.86 -3.46
N ARG A 85 -6.57 8.90 -3.13
CA ARG A 85 -6.92 7.49 -2.97
C ARG A 85 -7.89 7.25 -1.82
N ALA A 86 -7.66 7.95 -0.72
CA ALA A 86 -8.49 7.91 0.46
C ALA A 86 -8.43 9.26 1.17
N ILE A 87 -9.50 9.58 1.88
CA ILE A 87 -9.60 10.77 2.72
C ILE A 87 -9.76 10.33 4.16
N LEU A 88 -8.87 10.78 5.04
CA LEU A 88 -9.10 10.76 6.48
C LEU A 88 -9.73 12.08 6.88
N LEU A 89 -10.84 12.01 7.60
CA LEU A 89 -11.64 13.17 7.93
C LEU A 89 -11.98 13.18 9.41
N ASP A 90 -11.51 14.20 10.12
CA ASP A 90 -12.01 14.48 11.47
C ASP A 90 -13.47 14.93 11.41
N VAL A 91 -14.26 14.51 12.39
CA VAL A 91 -15.63 14.96 12.57
C VAL A 91 -15.67 16.34 13.23
N MET A 92 -14.79 16.58 14.20
CA MET A 92 -14.89 17.73 15.11
C MET A 92 -14.03 18.89 14.63
N MET A 93 -14.43 19.54 13.53
CA MET A 93 -13.74 20.73 13.01
C MET A 93 -14.57 22.01 13.21
N PRO A 94 -13.94 23.17 13.41
CA PRO A 94 -14.60 24.47 13.43
C PRO A 94 -15.19 24.83 12.06
N ASP A 95 -16.23 25.66 12.07
CA ASP A 95 -16.99 26.18 10.93
C ASP A 95 -17.79 25.14 10.12
N MET A 96 -17.15 24.05 9.69
CA MET A 96 -17.77 22.98 8.91
C MET A 96 -17.42 21.63 9.53
N ASP A 97 -18.42 20.96 10.08
CA ASP A 97 -18.22 19.64 10.68
C ASP A 97 -17.89 18.58 9.62
N GLY A 98 -17.19 17.52 10.04
CA GLY A 98 -16.80 16.45 9.12
C GLY A 98 -17.98 15.72 8.48
N TRP A 99 -19.17 15.78 9.07
CA TRP A 99 -20.39 15.26 8.47
C TRP A 99 -20.82 16.04 7.23
N SER A 100 -20.79 17.37 7.30
CA SER A 100 -21.06 18.24 6.15
C SER A 100 -20.03 18.04 5.05
N VAL A 101 -18.75 17.87 5.41
CA VAL A 101 -17.68 17.57 4.45
C VAL A 101 -17.91 16.23 3.77
N LEU A 102 -18.22 15.18 4.53
CA LEU A 102 -18.54 13.85 3.99
C LEU A 102 -19.72 13.92 3.00
N ALA A 103 -20.82 14.57 3.40
CA ALA A 103 -22.00 14.72 2.55
C ALA A 103 -21.68 15.45 1.24
N ALA A 104 -20.87 16.51 1.30
CA ALA A 104 -20.41 17.25 0.13
C ALA A 104 -19.53 16.39 -0.79
N LEU A 105 -18.57 15.64 -0.23
CA LEU A 105 -17.71 14.72 -0.98
C LEU A 105 -18.52 13.64 -1.70
N LYS A 106 -19.56 13.12 -1.05
CA LYS A 106 -20.40 12.03 -1.58
C LYS A 106 -21.45 12.51 -2.58
N SER A 107 -21.83 13.77 -2.52
CA SER A 107 -22.77 14.39 -3.46
C SER A 107 -22.11 14.89 -4.75
N ASP A 108 -20.79 15.10 -4.72
CA ASP A 108 -20.01 15.55 -5.88
C ASP A 108 -19.52 14.36 -6.72
N PRO A 109 -19.94 14.22 -8.00
CA PRO A 109 -19.53 13.11 -8.86
C PRO A 109 -18.00 12.96 -9.02
N ALA A 110 -17.24 14.04 -8.87
CA ALA A 110 -15.78 14.00 -8.99
C ALA A 110 -15.11 13.32 -7.79
N THR A 111 -15.76 13.30 -6.62
CA THR A 111 -15.20 12.78 -5.36
C THR A 111 -16.02 11.66 -4.71
N ALA A 112 -17.24 11.38 -5.20
CA ALA A 112 -18.16 10.42 -4.59
C ALA A 112 -17.57 9.01 -4.45
N GLY A 113 -16.75 8.60 -5.42
CA GLY A 113 -16.06 7.31 -5.42
C GLY A 113 -14.87 7.21 -4.47
N VAL A 114 -14.38 8.33 -3.94
CA VAL A 114 -13.23 8.32 -3.02
C VAL A 114 -13.66 7.78 -1.65
N PRO A 115 -12.99 6.75 -1.10
CA PRO A 115 -13.29 6.24 0.24
C PRO A 115 -12.93 7.31 1.30
N VAL A 116 -13.89 7.58 2.19
CA VAL A 116 -13.72 8.53 3.32
C VAL A 116 -13.74 7.74 4.62
N ILE A 117 -12.68 7.88 5.41
CA ILE A 117 -12.51 7.25 6.72
C ILE A 117 -12.72 8.34 7.77
N MET A 118 -13.81 8.23 8.52
CA MET A 118 -14.12 9.16 9.61
C MET A 118 -13.23 8.86 10.80
N VAL A 119 -12.63 9.88 11.40
CA VAL A 119 -11.85 9.78 12.63
C VAL A 119 -12.55 10.62 13.69
N SER A 120 -13.04 10.03 14.78
CA SER A 120 -13.86 10.78 15.75
C SER A 120 -13.82 10.19 17.17
N PHE A 121 -14.15 11.00 18.18
CA PHE A 121 -14.36 10.49 19.55
C PHE A 121 -15.65 9.67 19.68
N VAL A 122 -16.69 10.04 18.92
CA VAL A 122 -17.97 9.33 18.86
C VAL A 122 -18.04 8.63 17.52
N ALA A 123 -17.62 7.37 17.49
CA ALA A 123 -17.78 6.53 16.31
C ALA A 123 -19.25 6.09 16.20
N ASP A 124 -20.11 6.97 15.68
CA ASP A 124 -21.47 6.56 15.29
C ASP A 124 -21.40 5.85 13.93
N ALA A 125 -21.10 4.56 13.99
CA ALA A 125 -20.97 3.71 12.80
C ALA A 125 -22.25 3.70 11.94
N ALA A 126 -23.43 3.89 12.55
CA ALA A 126 -24.70 3.89 11.84
C ALA A 126 -24.89 5.17 11.00
N LEU A 127 -24.57 6.34 11.58
CA LEU A 127 -24.60 7.61 10.86
C LEU A 127 -23.51 7.66 9.77
N SER A 128 -22.31 7.15 10.09
CA SER A 128 -21.17 7.03 9.17
C SER A 128 -21.53 6.24 7.91
N ALA A 129 -22.11 5.05 8.10
CA ALA A 129 -22.51 4.19 6.99
C ALA A 129 -23.66 4.79 6.16
N SER A 130 -24.65 5.41 6.83
CA SER A 130 -25.81 6.00 6.14
C SER A 130 -25.45 7.16 5.22
N LEU A 131 -24.37 7.88 5.51
CA LEU A 131 -23.84 8.98 4.70
C LEU A 131 -22.77 8.55 3.70
N GLY A 132 -22.49 7.25 3.59
CA GLY A 132 -21.54 6.70 2.62
C GLY A 132 -20.07 6.81 3.00
N ALA A 133 -19.76 6.93 4.30
CA ALA A 133 -18.39 6.74 4.77
C ALA A 133 -17.95 5.29 4.54
N ALA A 134 -16.67 5.10 4.25
CA ALA A 134 -16.09 3.79 4.04
C ALA A 134 -15.83 3.06 5.37
N GLU A 135 -15.42 3.80 6.41
CA GLU A 135 -15.29 3.30 7.78
C GLU A 135 -15.27 4.47 8.80
N ALA A 136 -15.47 4.16 10.09
CA ALA A 136 -15.25 5.07 11.21
C ALA A 136 -14.23 4.48 12.20
N VAL A 137 -13.26 5.30 12.62
CA VAL A 137 -12.17 4.95 13.55
C VAL A 137 -12.28 5.83 14.79
N PRO A 138 -12.39 5.25 16.01
CA PRO A 138 -12.44 6.05 17.22
C PRO A 138 -11.09 6.71 17.53
N LYS A 139 -11.11 7.92 18.10
CA LYS A 139 -9.94 8.55 18.76
C LYS A 139 -9.83 7.98 20.20
N PRO A 140 -8.63 7.64 20.72
CA PRO A 140 -7.34 7.73 20.06
C PRO A 140 -7.18 6.70 18.94
N VAL A 141 -6.55 7.13 17.84
CA VAL A 141 -6.41 6.33 16.63
C VAL A 141 -5.60 5.06 16.91
N ASP A 142 -6.19 3.90 16.67
CA ASP A 142 -5.46 2.64 16.59
C ASP A 142 -4.75 2.56 15.22
N TRP A 143 -3.44 2.79 15.23
CA TRP A 143 -2.58 2.77 14.06
C TRP A 143 -2.57 1.42 13.33
N THR A 144 -2.68 0.31 14.05
CA THR A 144 -2.71 -1.03 13.46
C THR A 144 -4.00 -1.24 12.68
N ARG A 145 -5.11 -0.79 13.27
CA ARG A 145 -6.42 -0.82 12.62
C ARG A 145 -6.45 0.11 11.41
N LEU A 146 -5.97 1.34 11.55
CA LEU A 146 -5.96 2.32 10.45
C LEU A 146 -5.15 1.83 9.25
N ARG A 147 -3.98 1.22 9.49
CA ARG A 147 -3.20 0.55 8.45
C ARG A 147 -4.04 -0.50 7.73
N THR A 148 -4.68 -1.40 8.49
CA THR A 148 -5.50 -2.48 7.91
C THR A 148 -6.64 -1.95 7.03
N ILE A 149 -7.27 -0.86 7.46
CA ILE A 149 -8.33 -0.19 6.69
C ILE A 149 -7.78 0.35 5.38
N LEU A 150 -6.63 1.03 5.42
CA LEU A 150 -5.99 1.62 4.24
C LEU A 150 -5.41 0.59 3.30
N ASP A 151 -4.92 -0.54 3.79
CA ASP A 151 -4.46 -1.66 2.95
C ASP A 151 -5.60 -2.23 2.08
N ARG A 152 -6.87 -2.12 2.51
CA ARG A 152 -8.01 -2.46 1.64
C ARG A 152 -8.22 -1.45 0.52
N PHE A 153 -7.81 -0.20 0.75
CA PHE A 153 -7.96 0.87 -0.20
C PHE A 153 -6.72 1.07 -1.06
N ARG A 154 -5.54 0.54 -0.70
CA ARG A 154 -4.34 0.49 -1.55
C ARG A 154 -4.67 -0.02 -2.94
N ALA A 155 -4.00 0.53 -3.95
CA ALA A 155 -4.16 -0.01 -5.28
C ALA A 155 -3.42 -1.30 -5.15
N ALA A 156 -4.08 -2.35 -5.58
CA ALA A 156 -3.31 -3.45 -6.02
C ALA A 156 -2.69 -3.02 -7.36
N ASP A 157 -1.71 -2.09 -7.28
CA ASP A 157 -0.86 -1.70 -8.40
C ASP A 157 0.03 -2.92 -8.62
N GLY A 158 -0.55 -3.86 -9.33
CA GLY A 158 -0.10 -5.22 -9.30
C GLY A 158 -0.81 -6.00 -10.34
N ASP A 159 -0.03 -6.22 -11.38
CA ASP A 159 -0.29 -7.13 -12.45
C ASP A 159 -0.35 -8.56 -11.89
N VAL A 160 -1.57 -9.08 -11.74
CA VAL A 160 -1.83 -10.47 -11.37
C VAL A 160 -1.93 -11.27 -12.64
N LEU A 161 -1.12 -12.31 -12.74
CA LEU A 161 -1.23 -13.27 -13.83
C LEU A 161 -2.15 -14.41 -13.40
N VAL A 162 -3.29 -14.56 -14.07
CA VAL A 162 -4.23 -15.67 -13.89
C VAL A 162 -3.96 -16.71 -14.96
N VAL A 163 -3.55 -17.90 -14.53
CA VAL A 163 -3.24 -19.04 -15.39
C VAL A 163 -4.18 -20.18 -15.04
N ASP A 164 -5.12 -20.45 -15.93
CA ASP A 164 -6.14 -21.51 -15.78
C ASP A 164 -6.57 -21.88 -17.20
N ASP A 165 -6.84 -23.14 -17.52
CA ASP A 165 -7.24 -23.54 -18.87
C ASP A 165 -8.73 -23.33 -19.15
N ASP A 166 -9.54 -23.28 -18.11
CA ASP A 166 -10.97 -23.00 -18.16
C ASP A 166 -11.23 -21.50 -18.34
N ALA A 167 -11.74 -21.13 -19.53
CA ALA A 167 -12.01 -19.75 -19.89
C ALA A 167 -13.09 -19.08 -19.03
N ASP A 168 -14.10 -19.85 -18.58
CA ASP A 168 -15.17 -19.34 -17.73
C ASP A 168 -14.63 -19.02 -16.33
N THR A 169 -13.76 -19.88 -15.81
CA THR A 169 -13.10 -19.68 -14.52
C THR A 169 -12.15 -18.49 -14.56
N ARG A 170 -11.29 -18.40 -15.59
CA ARG A 170 -10.42 -17.21 -15.80
C ARG A 170 -11.23 -15.93 -15.79
N HIS A 171 -12.30 -15.87 -16.59
CA HIS A 171 -13.14 -14.69 -16.72
C HIS A 171 -13.80 -14.28 -15.39
N ARG A 172 -14.27 -15.27 -14.60
CA ARG A 172 -14.85 -15.04 -13.28
C ARG A 172 -13.82 -14.48 -12.29
N VAL A 173 -12.64 -15.09 -12.24
CA VAL A 173 -11.54 -14.65 -11.37
C VAL A 173 -11.11 -13.23 -11.74
N ARG A 174 -10.87 -12.97 -13.03
CA ARG A 174 -10.54 -11.65 -13.56
C ARG A 174 -11.56 -10.60 -13.10
N THR A 175 -12.84 -10.85 -13.35
CA THR A 175 -13.92 -9.90 -13.00
C THR A 175 -13.91 -9.55 -11.51
N VAL A 176 -13.65 -10.53 -10.65
CA VAL A 176 -13.61 -10.28 -9.20
C VAL A 176 -12.35 -9.51 -8.80
N LEU A 177 -11.20 -9.85 -9.35
CA LEU A 177 -9.94 -9.15 -9.06
C LEU A 177 -9.96 -7.70 -9.57
N GLU A 178 -10.43 -7.46 -10.78
CA GLU A 178 -10.56 -6.11 -11.35
C GLU A 178 -11.53 -5.23 -10.55
N ARG A 179 -12.68 -5.78 -10.12
CA ARG A 179 -13.60 -5.08 -9.18
C ARG A 179 -12.95 -4.72 -7.85
N ASN A 180 -11.88 -5.40 -7.49
CA ASN A 180 -11.11 -5.20 -6.27
C ASN A 180 -9.85 -4.34 -6.49
N GLY A 181 -9.69 -3.75 -7.67
CA GLY A 181 -8.62 -2.81 -7.99
C GLY A 181 -7.32 -3.43 -8.47
N TRP A 182 -7.32 -4.71 -8.84
CA TRP A 182 -6.17 -5.38 -9.46
C TRP A 182 -6.17 -5.20 -10.97
N THR A 183 -4.97 -5.16 -11.56
CA THR A 183 -4.81 -5.31 -13.02
C THR A 183 -4.53 -6.78 -13.30
N VAL A 184 -5.24 -7.39 -14.25
CA VAL A 184 -5.16 -8.84 -14.48
C VAL A 184 -4.71 -9.14 -15.89
N ARG A 185 -3.68 -9.98 -16.03
CA ARG A 185 -3.33 -10.65 -17.28
C ARG A 185 -3.77 -12.10 -17.22
N GLU A 186 -4.17 -12.63 -18.36
CA GLU A 186 -4.70 -13.98 -18.47
C GLU A 186 -3.80 -14.85 -19.36
N ALA A 187 -3.66 -16.12 -18.99
CA ALA A 187 -3.02 -17.14 -19.79
C ALA A 187 -3.82 -18.44 -19.70
N GLY A 188 -4.02 -19.13 -20.83
CA GLY A 188 -4.77 -20.39 -20.89
C GLY A 188 -3.95 -21.64 -20.58
N ASN A 189 -2.62 -21.51 -20.43
CA ASN A 189 -1.69 -22.60 -20.13
C ASN A 189 -0.34 -22.04 -19.66
N GLY A 190 0.55 -22.94 -19.21
CA GLY A 190 1.88 -22.55 -18.74
C GLY A 190 2.80 -21.90 -19.78
N CYS A 191 2.66 -22.20 -21.08
CA CYS A 191 3.47 -21.54 -22.13
C CYS A 191 3.05 -20.08 -22.28
N GLU A 192 1.75 -19.82 -22.48
CA GLU A 192 1.20 -18.47 -22.57
C GLU A 192 1.52 -17.65 -21.31
N ALA A 193 1.53 -18.29 -20.15
CA ALA A 193 1.90 -17.63 -18.90
C ALA A 193 3.36 -17.16 -18.89
N LEU A 194 4.29 -17.95 -19.44
CA LEU A 194 5.69 -17.53 -19.57
C LEU A 194 5.84 -16.36 -20.54
N ASP A 195 5.13 -16.38 -21.67
CA ASP A 195 5.13 -15.27 -22.63
C ASP A 195 4.66 -13.97 -21.95
N GLN A 196 3.63 -14.05 -21.09
CA GLN A 196 3.19 -12.92 -20.28
C GLN A 196 4.30 -12.48 -19.32
N VAL A 197 4.91 -13.39 -18.56
CA VAL A 197 6.00 -13.05 -17.62
C VAL A 197 7.17 -12.33 -18.31
N GLU A 198 7.50 -12.71 -19.55
CA GLU A 198 8.53 -12.03 -20.35
C GLU A 198 8.18 -10.58 -20.72
N MET A 199 6.89 -10.28 -20.92
CA MET A 199 6.43 -8.89 -21.13
C MET A 199 6.51 -8.03 -19.87
N GLY A 200 6.56 -8.66 -18.69
CA GLY A 200 6.69 -7.97 -17.41
C GLY A 200 6.47 -8.93 -16.24
N VAL A 201 7.27 -8.79 -15.18
CA VAL A 201 7.21 -9.66 -14.00
C VAL A 201 5.91 -9.39 -13.22
N PRO A 202 5.01 -10.37 -13.08
CA PRO A 202 3.79 -10.20 -12.30
C PRO A 202 4.11 -10.11 -10.81
N ARG A 203 3.27 -9.38 -10.06
CA ARG A 203 3.40 -9.30 -8.58
C ARG A 203 2.83 -10.51 -7.87
N LEU A 204 2.00 -11.27 -8.56
CA LEU A 204 1.32 -12.45 -8.03
C LEU A 204 0.88 -13.32 -9.21
N VAL A 205 0.99 -14.64 -9.07
CA VAL A 205 0.41 -15.58 -10.01
C VAL A 205 -0.70 -16.39 -9.34
N LEU A 206 -1.86 -16.45 -9.98
CA LEU A 206 -2.92 -17.41 -9.67
C LEU A 206 -2.83 -18.55 -10.67
N LEU A 207 -2.61 -19.77 -10.19
CA LEU A 207 -2.20 -20.89 -11.04
C LEU A 207 -3.09 -22.11 -10.83
N ASP A 208 -3.72 -22.62 -11.88
CA ASP A 208 -4.22 -23.99 -11.90
C ASP A 208 -3.05 -24.97 -12.10
N LEU A 209 -3.09 -26.12 -11.41
CA LEU A 209 -2.12 -27.18 -11.60
C LEU A 209 -2.41 -28.04 -12.82
N THR A 210 -3.68 -28.23 -13.17
CA THR A 210 -4.10 -29.21 -14.17
C THR A 210 -4.48 -28.50 -15.46
N MET A 211 -3.50 -28.30 -16.34
CA MET A 211 -3.70 -27.58 -17.60
C MET A 211 -3.06 -28.35 -18.78
N PRO A 212 -3.63 -28.27 -19.99
CA PRO A 212 -3.03 -28.83 -21.20
C PRO A 212 -1.79 -28.04 -21.63
N VAL A 213 -1.01 -28.61 -22.55
CA VAL A 213 0.25 -28.05 -23.11
C VAL A 213 1.39 -27.97 -22.11
N MET A 214 1.20 -27.26 -21.00
CA MET A 214 2.13 -27.17 -19.87
C MET A 214 1.33 -27.07 -18.58
N ASP A 215 1.60 -28.01 -17.67
CA ASP A 215 0.98 -28.04 -16.34
C ASP A 215 1.56 -26.97 -15.40
N GLY A 216 0.86 -26.72 -14.29
CA GLY A 216 1.23 -25.65 -13.37
C GLY A 216 2.59 -25.88 -12.69
N PHE A 217 2.96 -27.14 -12.41
CA PHE A 217 4.26 -27.43 -11.82
C PHE A 217 5.42 -27.16 -12.78
N SER A 218 5.28 -27.53 -14.05
CA SER A 218 6.27 -27.25 -15.08
C SER A 218 6.42 -25.75 -15.32
N PHE A 219 5.32 -25.00 -15.24
CA PHE A 219 5.34 -23.54 -15.26
C PHE A 219 6.08 -22.97 -14.05
N LEU A 220 5.79 -23.44 -12.83
CA LEU A 220 6.46 -23.00 -11.59
C LEU A 220 7.97 -23.20 -11.64
N ASP A 221 8.42 -24.39 -12.06
CA ASP A 221 9.85 -24.71 -12.15
C ASP A 221 10.57 -23.74 -13.10
N ARG A 222 9.92 -23.36 -14.21
CA ARG A 222 10.45 -22.37 -15.17
C ARG A 222 10.39 -20.94 -14.63
N LEU A 223 9.29 -20.56 -14.01
CA LEU A 223 9.09 -19.24 -13.42
C LEU A 223 10.18 -18.94 -12.38
N ARG A 224 10.49 -19.90 -11.50
CA ARG A 224 11.53 -19.74 -10.48
C ARG A 224 12.95 -19.62 -11.05
N GLY A 225 13.17 -20.11 -12.27
CA GLY A 225 14.43 -19.97 -12.99
C GLY A 225 14.62 -18.60 -13.67
N LEU A 226 13.57 -17.78 -13.79
CA LEU A 226 13.64 -16.48 -14.44
C LEU A 226 14.15 -15.37 -13.48
N PRO A 227 15.01 -14.45 -13.96
CA PRO A 227 15.54 -13.37 -13.14
C PRO A 227 14.42 -12.45 -12.64
N GLY A 228 14.39 -12.20 -11.32
CA GLY A 228 13.35 -11.38 -10.68
C GLY A 228 12.02 -12.10 -10.42
N CYS A 229 11.86 -13.35 -10.87
CA CYS A 229 10.64 -14.14 -10.67
C CYS A 229 10.74 -15.15 -9.52
N ALA A 230 11.94 -15.36 -8.98
CA ALA A 230 12.21 -16.32 -7.90
C ALA A 230 11.44 -16.04 -6.60
N GLU A 231 11.01 -14.79 -6.36
CA GLU A 231 10.25 -14.39 -5.16
C GLU A 231 8.76 -14.11 -5.43
N VAL A 232 8.30 -14.28 -6.68
CA VAL A 232 6.91 -14.01 -7.05
C VAL A 232 6.01 -14.98 -6.28
N PRO A 233 5.01 -14.50 -5.54
CA PRO A 233 4.10 -15.36 -4.81
C PRO A 233 3.19 -16.08 -5.80
N VAL A 234 3.01 -17.39 -5.62
CA VAL A 234 2.09 -18.18 -6.44
C VAL A 234 0.98 -18.76 -5.57
N VAL A 235 -0.25 -18.50 -5.99
CA VAL A 235 -1.45 -19.03 -5.36
C VAL A 235 -2.05 -20.08 -6.28
N VAL A 236 -1.93 -21.32 -5.84
CA VAL A 236 -2.38 -22.49 -6.57
C VAL A 236 -3.87 -22.69 -6.33
N LEU A 237 -4.67 -22.68 -7.41
CA LEU A 237 -6.09 -23.01 -7.41
C LEU A 237 -6.26 -24.47 -7.83
N SER A 238 -6.48 -25.37 -6.86
CA SER A 238 -6.63 -26.80 -7.13
C SER A 238 -8.03 -27.31 -6.78
N ALA A 239 -8.67 -28.04 -7.70
CA ALA A 239 -9.93 -28.75 -7.42
C ALA A 239 -9.75 -30.03 -6.58
N ARG A 240 -8.49 -30.50 -6.46
CA ARG A 240 -8.11 -31.67 -5.66
C ARG A 240 -7.22 -31.30 -4.49
N ASP A 241 -7.10 -32.21 -3.55
CA ASP A 241 -6.05 -32.12 -2.53
C ASP A 241 -4.67 -32.24 -3.17
N VAL A 242 -3.81 -31.28 -2.82
CA VAL A 242 -2.39 -31.27 -3.19
C VAL A 242 -1.69 -32.21 -2.22
N THR A 243 -0.96 -33.20 -2.74
CA THR A 243 -0.26 -34.20 -1.92
C THR A 243 0.88 -33.56 -1.13
N ALA A 244 1.38 -34.23 -0.08
CA ALA A 244 2.53 -33.73 0.68
C ALA A 244 3.75 -33.49 -0.22
N GLU A 245 4.02 -34.41 -1.15
CA GLU A 245 5.12 -34.31 -2.13
C GLU A 245 4.95 -33.11 -3.06
N GLU A 246 3.71 -32.81 -3.49
CA GLU A 246 3.41 -31.64 -4.31
C GLU A 246 3.52 -30.34 -3.51
N ARG A 247 3.24 -30.37 -2.21
CA ARG A 247 3.44 -29.21 -1.31
C ARG A 247 4.92 -28.93 -1.06
N ASP A 248 5.77 -29.95 -1.01
CA ASP A 248 7.22 -29.77 -0.86
C ASP A 248 7.88 -29.12 -2.08
N ARG A 249 7.24 -29.20 -3.25
CA ARG A 249 7.66 -28.49 -4.47
C ARG A 249 7.26 -27.02 -4.49
N LEU A 250 6.35 -26.60 -3.60
CA LEU A 250 5.91 -25.22 -3.46
C LEU A 250 6.85 -24.48 -2.50
N SER A 251 7.22 -23.24 -2.84
CA SER A 251 8.05 -22.41 -1.96
C SER A 251 7.27 -21.97 -0.71
N GLU A 252 7.96 -21.48 0.32
CA GLU A 252 7.29 -20.92 1.51
C GLU A 252 6.36 -19.74 1.20
N ALA A 253 6.56 -19.06 0.07
CA ALA A 253 5.70 -17.98 -0.40
C ALA A 253 4.45 -18.46 -1.16
N ASP A 254 4.38 -19.76 -1.48
CA ASP A 254 3.30 -20.33 -2.28
C ASP A 254 2.15 -20.81 -1.39
N ARG A 255 0.91 -20.59 -1.85
CA ARG A 255 -0.30 -21.00 -1.12
C ARG A 255 -1.19 -21.84 -2.00
N VAL A 256 -1.82 -22.86 -1.39
CA VAL A 256 -2.80 -23.72 -2.05
C VAL A 256 -4.20 -23.36 -1.57
N LEU A 257 -5.09 -23.09 -2.52
CA LEU A 257 -6.52 -22.84 -2.31
C LEU A 257 -7.36 -23.86 -3.08
N ARG A 258 -8.45 -24.33 -2.45
CA ARG A 258 -9.38 -25.27 -3.08
C ARG A 258 -10.35 -24.55 -4.03
N LYS A 259 -10.42 -25.02 -5.29
CA LYS A 259 -11.33 -24.58 -6.36
C LYS A 259 -12.76 -25.06 -6.02
N GLY A 260 -13.40 -24.42 -5.03
CA GLY A 260 -14.75 -24.79 -4.56
C GLY A 260 -15.12 -24.20 -3.18
N ASP A 261 -14.16 -24.13 -2.26
CA ASP A 261 -14.39 -23.65 -0.88
C ASP A 261 -14.05 -22.16 -0.70
N ALA A 262 -13.22 -21.59 -1.58
CA ALA A 262 -12.85 -20.18 -1.51
C ALA A 262 -13.95 -19.33 -2.17
N SER A 263 -14.66 -18.52 -1.36
CA SER A 263 -15.40 -17.39 -1.92
C SER A 263 -14.42 -16.54 -2.73
N LEU A 264 -14.78 -16.17 -3.96
CA LEU A 264 -13.94 -15.27 -4.77
C LEU A 264 -13.66 -13.93 -4.06
N GLN A 265 -14.49 -13.54 -3.08
CA GLN A 265 -14.26 -12.40 -2.19
C GLN A 265 -13.19 -12.67 -1.13
N ASP A 266 -13.13 -13.90 -0.61
CA ASP A 266 -12.08 -14.34 0.31
C ASP A 266 -10.75 -14.43 -0.42
N LEU A 267 -10.75 -14.88 -1.68
CA LEU A 267 -9.56 -14.88 -2.55
C LEU A 267 -8.97 -13.47 -2.63
N ALA A 268 -9.74 -12.46 -3.05
CA ALA A 268 -9.24 -11.09 -3.15
C ALA A 268 -8.72 -10.55 -1.81
N THR A 269 -9.36 -10.90 -0.69
CA THR A 269 -8.93 -10.49 0.65
C THR A 269 -7.62 -11.18 1.06
N GLU A 270 -7.47 -12.46 0.78
CA GLU A 270 -6.26 -13.23 1.06
C GLU A 270 -5.09 -12.81 0.18
N LEU A 271 -5.33 -12.44 -1.08
CA LEU A 271 -4.30 -11.93 -1.99
C LEU A 271 -3.74 -10.59 -1.52
N ARG A 272 -4.60 -9.69 -1.00
CA ARG A 272 -4.15 -8.42 -0.40
C ARG A 272 -3.23 -8.65 0.81
N LYS A 273 -3.52 -9.64 1.65
CA LYS A 273 -2.65 -10.01 2.79
C LYS A 273 -1.27 -10.51 2.35
N LEU A 274 -1.17 -11.12 1.16
CA LEU A 274 0.10 -11.61 0.61
C LEU A 274 0.93 -10.47 0.03
N ASP A 275 0.30 -9.58 -0.73
CA ASP A 275 0.97 -8.40 -1.30
C ASP A 275 1.45 -7.43 -0.21
N SER A 276 0.69 -7.25 0.87
CA SER A 276 1.11 -6.42 2.01
C SER A 276 2.35 -6.98 2.72
N ARG A 277 2.45 -8.32 2.87
CA ARG A 277 3.61 -8.97 3.51
C ARG A 277 4.88 -8.86 2.66
N GLN A 278 4.76 -8.99 1.34
CA GLN A 278 5.91 -8.85 0.45
C GLN A 278 6.41 -7.41 0.34
N SER A 279 5.49 -6.45 0.39
CA SER A 279 5.86 -5.02 0.47
C SER A 279 6.72 -4.75 1.72
N ASP A 280 6.37 -5.35 2.87
CA ASP A 280 7.13 -5.24 4.12
C ASP A 280 8.50 -5.97 4.04
N THR A 281 8.56 -7.19 3.48
CA THR A 281 9.80 -7.97 3.35
C THR A 281 10.78 -7.34 2.36
N ARG A 282 10.29 -6.84 1.22
CA ARG A 282 11.13 -6.17 0.20
C ARG A 282 11.61 -4.79 0.66
N ALA A 283 10.78 -4.08 1.45
CA ALA A 283 11.21 -2.87 2.14
C ALA A 283 12.28 -3.14 3.22
N ALA A 284 12.23 -4.28 3.91
CA ALA A 284 13.28 -4.68 4.86
C ALA A 284 14.57 -5.13 4.16
N ALA A 285 14.48 -5.81 3.02
CA ALA A 285 15.63 -6.24 2.22
C ALA A 285 16.34 -5.07 1.52
N GLY A 286 15.62 -4.01 1.14
CA GLY A 286 16.17 -2.80 0.52
C GLY A 286 16.96 -1.86 1.46
N VAL A 287 17.10 -2.21 2.75
CA VAL A 287 17.88 -1.44 3.75
C VAL A 287 19.28 -2.06 3.98
N GLY A 288 19.65 -3.12 3.26
CA GLY A 288 20.94 -3.80 3.38
C GLY A 288 21.99 -3.38 2.34
N GLU A 289 23.04 -2.70 2.82
CA GLU A 289 24.38 -2.52 2.21
C GLU A 289 24.47 -1.86 0.83
N GLY A 290 24.59 -0.52 0.83
CA GLY A 290 25.31 0.18 -0.22
C GLY A 290 26.80 -0.25 -0.24
N PRO A 291 27.45 -0.26 -1.42
CA PRO A 291 28.82 -0.74 -1.53
C PRO A 291 29.77 0.16 -0.73
N ARG A 292 30.52 -0.44 0.21
CA ARG A 292 31.61 0.26 0.90
C ARG A 292 32.62 0.73 -0.14
N ALA A 293 32.71 2.04 -0.33
CA ALA A 293 33.76 2.67 -1.10
C ALA A 293 35.12 2.20 -0.57
N SER A 294 35.89 1.54 -1.43
CA SER A 294 37.25 1.14 -1.13
C SER A 294 38.11 2.39 -0.96
N GLU A 295 38.83 2.47 0.16
CA GLU A 295 39.88 3.47 0.41
C GLU A 295 40.91 3.40 -0.72
N VAL A 296 40.90 4.40 -1.59
CA VAL A 296 42.02 4.67 -2.49
C VAL A 296 43.02 5.49 -1.70
N THR A 297 44.12 4.84 -1.32
CA THR A 297 45.30 5.47 -0.74
C THR A 297 45.88 6.46 -1.75
N LEU A 298 45.85 7.75 -1.42
CA LEU A 298 46.52 8.79 -2.19
C LEU A 298 48.01 8.76 -1.87
N ASP A 299 48.78 8.18 -2.79
CA ASP A 299 50.23 8.27 -2.84
C ASP A 299 50.69 9.72 -3.07
N GLU A 300 51.79 10.07 -2.42
CA GLU A 300 52.44 11.38 -2.39
C GLU A 300 52.89 11.84 -3.78
N LEU A 301 52.62 13.10 -4.14
CA LEU A 301 53.32 13.80 -5.21
C LEU A 301 54.06 15.03 -4.64
N PRO A 302 55.31 15.29 -5.06
CA PRO A 302 56.15 16.32 -4.47
C PRO A 302 55.81 17.70 -5.05
N ILE A 303 55.68 18.68 -4.16
CA ILE A 303 55.57 20.10 -4.54
C ILE A 303 56.97 20.62 -4.89
N ASP A 304 57.25 20.81 -6.18
CA ASP A 304 58.37 21.62 -6.65
C ASP A 304 57.95 23.10 -6.62
N ARG A 305 58.56 23.89 -5.73
CA ARG A 305 58.49 25.35 -5.74
C ARG A 305 59.83 25.91 -6.20
N ARG A 306 59.94 26.15 -7.50
CA ARG A 306 60.87 27.14 -8.06
C ARG A 306 60.11 28.24 -8.80
N SER A 307 60.36 29.45 -8.31
CA SER A 307 60.33 30.73 -9.02
C SER A 307 59.02 31.53 -9.02
N LEU A 308 59.13 32.64 -8.29
CA LEU A 308 58.45 33.95 -8.38
C LEU A 308 57.06 34.08 -7.76
#